data_AF-A0A1Z8UXJ9-F1
#
_entry.id   AF-A0A1Z8UXJ9-F1
#
_cell.length_a   1.000
_cell.length_b   1.000
_cell.length_c   1.000
_cell.angle_alpha   90.00
_cell.angle_beta   90.00
_cell.angle_gamma   90.00
#
_symmetry.space_group_name_H-M   'P 1'
#
loop_
_entity.id
_entity.type
_entity.pdbx_description
1 polymer ?
#
loop_
_entity_poly.entity_id
_entity_poly.type
_entity_poly.pdbx_seq_one_letter_code
_entity_poly.pdbx_strand_id
1 'polypeptide(L)'
;MKKYYSCKDIESSLYIAPNEIRACCQRFFHKGKMRGDAKLLDIKDDVTPKAEDIINSRKKLFNEIQHNNSESCNGCPFLYETNKPPSFGSDIEHLSIEHHSVCNLRCTYCSETYYGGKRSKYNVVEFIKYLSDSGSFKNCKQVVWGGGEPTLDKSFELIVEEIDKFANPNIYHRVFTNSVRFHEAVIKFLKKGLIKIVTSIDAGDEVTFKKVRGRDKFFNVFENLSKYSKIDSDKITIKYIFTKENSNENQLTKFVKECVSNNLQNCAYQISMNYKYENLSLNMLKKASFLMNELKKNNINKFFPDDHIASRFKKLSEAEKKELLEYANKKNIEKIFINHSKIKNLNIYGIGDIAINILNKTNVLNIFDKVELFDGDISKIGTEVNKHRIMRPEDIKLNDYKIFISTAQSYDDIYQKLIKMNIDSNRLVSGIFI
;
A
#
# COMPACT_ATOMS: atom_id res chain seq x y z
N MET A 1 -12.88 30.57 21.59
CA MET A 1 -11.97 30.69 20.42
C MET A 1 -12.69 30.11 19.20
N LYS A 2 -12.52 30.69 18.01
CA LYS A 2 -13.12 30.15 16.77
C LYS A 2 -12.47 28.80 16.45
N LYS A 3 -13.28 27.77 16.26
CA LYS A 3 -12.84 26.43 15.88
C LYS A 3 -12.78 26.32 14.35
N TYR A 4 -11.80 25.59 13.85
CA TYR A 4 -11.63 25.28 12.43
C TYR A 4 -11.48 23.77 12.23
N TYR A 5 -11.87 23.29 11.06
CA TYR A 5 -11.73 21.88 10.67
C TYR A 5 -10.78 21.74 9.49
N SER A 6 -9.81 20.83 9.58
CA SER A 6 -8.83 20.57 8.51
C SER A 6 -8.41 19.11 8.48
N CYS A 7 -7.62 18.69 7.49
CA CYS A 7 -6.93 17.41 7.49
C CYS A 7 -5.57 17.50 6.78
N LYS A 8 -4.69 16.53 7.06
CA LYS A 8 -3.33 16.45 6.49
C LYS A 8 -3.32 16.47 4.95
N ASP A 9 -4.31 15.83 4.33
CA ASP A 9 -4.39 15.74 2.87
C ASP A 9 -4.65 17.09 2.20
N ILE A 10 -5.57 17.88 2.77
CA ILE A 10 -5.86 19.24 2.26
C ILE A 10 -4.66 20.15 2.44
N GLU A 11 -3.92 19.97 3.53
CA GLU A 11 -2.76 20.79 3.85
C GLU A 11 -1.55 20.48 2.97
N SER A 12 -1.33 19.20 2.62
CA SER A 12 -0.02 18.76 2.10
C SER A 12 -0.03 17.60 1.11
N SER A 13 -1.18 17.01 0.78
CA SER A 13 -1.25 15.98 -0.27
C SER A 13 -1.60 16.60 -1.62
N LEU A 14 -1.21 15.91 -2.70
CA LEU A 14 -1.58 16.27 -4.07
C LEU A 14 -1.77 15.01 -4.91
N TYR A 15 -2.89 14.92 -5.61
CA TYR A 15 -3.22 13.82 -6.53
C TYR A 15 -3.46 14.40 -7.91
N ILE A 16 -2.59 14.02 -8.84
CA ILE A 16 -2.60 14.45 -10.24
C ILE A 16 -3.35 13.41 -11.07
N ALA A 17 -4.36 13.86 -11.83
CA ALA A 17 -5.15 13.03 -12.74
C ALA A 17 -5.17 13.65 -14.15
N PRO A 18 -5.70 12.97 -15.18
CA PRO A 18 -5.64 13.48 -16.55
C PRO A 18 -6.34 14.83 -16.75
N ASN A 19 -7.38 15.12 -15.96
CA ASN A 19 -8.29 16.24 -16.15
C ASN A 19 -8.58 17.04 -14.87
N GLU A 20 -7.97 16.70 -13.75
CA GLU A 20 -8.18 17.38 -12.47
C GLU A 20 -6.99 17.20 -11.54
N ILE A 21 -6.93 18.04 -10.51
CA ILE A 21 -6.03 17.89 -9.36
C ILE A 21 -6.88 17.78 -8.11
N ARG A 22 -6.58 16.81 -7.25
CA ARG A 22 -7.26 16.57 -5.97
C ARG A 22 -6.28 16.72 -4.80
N ALA A 23 -6.81 17.06 -3.63
CA ALA A 23 -6.10 17.03 -2.36
C ALA A 23 -6.12 15.64 -1.72
N CYS A 24 -7.17 14.84 -1.97
CA CYS A 24 -7.40 13.57 -1.29
C CYS A 24 -8.05 12.57 -2.25
N CYS A 25 -7.74 11.27 -2.11
CA CYS A 25 -8.40 10.17 -2.83
C CYS A 25 -9.22 9.24 -1.92
N GLN A 26 -9.30 9.53 -0.62
CA GLN A 26 -10.04 8.70 0.33
C GLN A 26 -11.54 8.77 0.06
N ARG A 27 -12.23 7.65 0.29
CA ARG A 27 -13.69 7.53 0.13
C ARG A 27 -14.34 7.03 1.40
N PHE A 28 -15.48 7.60 1.75
CA PHE A 28 -16.24 7.23 2.95
C PHE A 28 -17.75 7.40 2.71
N PHE A 29 -18.57 6.78 3.55
CA PHE A 29 -20.02 6.96 3.53
C PHE A 29 -20.45 7.92 4.63
N HIS A 30 -21.30 8.88 4.30
CA HIS A 30 -21.96 9.75 5.27
C HIS A 30 -23.41 10.01 4.85
N LYS A 31 -24.36 9.70 5.75
CA LYS A 31 -25.81 9.77 5.49
C LYS A 31 -26.23 9.02 4.22
N GLY A 32 -25.75 7.79 4.05
CA GLY A 32 -26.08 6.93 2.91
C GLY A 32 -25.44 7.33 1.57
N LYS A 33 -24.65 8.41 1.50
CA LYS A 33 -23.96 8.85 0.28
C LYS A 33 -22.46 8.61 0.37
N MET A 34 -21.86 8.06 -0.69
CA MET A 34 -20.41 8.00 -0.83
C MET A 34 -19.86 9.39 -1.11
N ARG A 35 -18.80 9.76 -0.39
CA ARG A 35 -18.09 11.04 -0.46
C ARG A 35 -16.59 10.78 -0.49
N GLY A 36 -15.79 11.81 -0.73
CA GLY A 36 -14.35 11.69 -0.87
C GLY A 36 -13.82 12.37 -2.13
N ASP A 37 -12.63 11.94 -2.58
CA ASP A 37 -12.00 12.43 -3.80
C ASP A 37 -11.96 13.97 -3.86
N ALA A 38 -11.48 14.61 -2.78
CA ALA A 38 -11.59 16.06 -2.60
C ALA A 38 -10.81 16.84 -3.67
N LYS A 39 -11.54 17.38 -4.66
CA LYS A 39 -10.98 18.11 -5.79
C LYS A 39 -10.50 19.51 -5.41
N LEU A 40 -9.37 19.92 -5.97
CA LEU A 40 -8.81 21.27 -5.84
C LEU A 40 -9.12 22.13 -7.06
N LEU A 41 -8.89 21.60 -8.27
CA LEU A 41 -9.17 22.30 -9.52
C LEU A 41 -9.40 21.33 -10.68
N ASP A 42 -10.19 21.78 -11.65
CA ASP A 42 -10.31 21.16 -12.96
C ASP A 42 -9.18 21.66 -13.86
N ILE A 43 -8.63 20.76 -14.68
CA ILE A 43 -7.65 21.13 -15.70
C ILE A 43 -8.38 21.76 -16.88
N LYS A 44 -7.95 22.97 -17.25
CA LYS A 44 -8.33 23.61 -18.51
C LYS A 44 -7.39 23.10 -19.59
N ASP A 45 -7.93 22.78 -20.76
CA ASP A 45 -7.14 22.25 -21.87
C ASP A 45 -5.99 23.21 -22.23
N ASP A 46 -4.79 22.66 -22.38
CA ASP A 46 -3.55 23.35 -22.73
C ASP A 46 -3.07 24.43 -21.73
N VAL A 47 -3.64 24.46 -20.52
CA VAL A 47 -3.18 25.35 -19.43
C VAL A 47 -2.56 24.51 -18.32
N THR A 48 -1.24 24.61 -18.17
CA THR A 48 -0.49 23.99 -17.08
C THR A 48 -0.72 24.78 -15.78
N PRO A 49 -1.27 24.16 -14.72
CA PRO A 49 -1.41 24.81 -13.40
C PRO A 49 -0.06 25.21 -12.81
N LYS A 50 -0.06 26.13 -11.86
CA LYS A 50 1.13 26.58 -11.11
C LYS A 50 0.96 26.33 -9.62
N ALA A 51 2.05 26.51 -8.87
CA ALA A 51 2.04 26.39 -7.40
C ALA A 51 1.00 27.32 -6.73
N GLU A 52 0.82 28.54 -7.26
CA GLU A 52 -0.16 29.52 -6.78
C GLU A 52 -1.61 29.01 -6.92
N ASP A 53 -1.92 28.27 -7.99
CA ASP A 53 -3.25 27.68 -8.18
C ASP A 53 -3.55 26.65 -7.09
N ILE A 54 -2.55 25.87 -6.68
CA ILE A 54 -2.68 24.89 -5.58
C ILE A 54 -2.94 25.60 -4.25
N ILE A 55 -2.19 26.66 -3.96
CA ILE A 55 -2.37 27.47 -2.74
C ILE A 55 -3.80 28.00 -2.67
N ASN A 56 -4.28 28.60 -3.76
CA ASN A 56 -5.60 29.22 -3.80
C ASN A 56 -6.73 28.19 -3.73
N SER A 57 -6.59 27.05 -4.41
CA SER A 57 -7.56 25.96 -4.32
C SER A 57 -7.62 25.31 -2.94
N ARG A 58 -6.48 25.15 -2.23
CA ARG A 58 -6.46 24.65 -0.85
C ARG A 58 -7.20 25.59 0.09
N LYS A 59 -6.94 26.90 0.00
CA LYS A 59 -7.65 27.93 0.78
C LYS A 59 -9.16 27.90 0.50
N LYS A 60 -9.55 27.75 -0.78
CA LYS A 60 -10.96 27.64 -1.18
C LYS A 60 -11.63 26.42 -0.55
N LEU A 61 -11.05 25.23 -0.71
CA LEU A 61 -11.60 23.99 -0.15
C LEU A 61 -11.69 24.05 1.38
N PHE A 62 -10.66 24.58 2.05
CA PHE A 62 -10.68 24.81 3.49
C PHE A 62 -11.84 25.71 3.91
N ASN A 63 -12.07 26.83 3.21
CA ASN A 63 -13.18 27.73 3.48
C ASN A 63 -14.54 27.06 3.24
N GLU A 64 -14.69 26.25 2.18
CA GLU A 64 -15.91 25.48 1.93
C GLU A 64 -16.21 24.50 3.06
N ILE A 65 -15.18 23.86 3.64
CA ILE A 65 -15.34 22.96 4.80
C ILE A 65 -15.86 23.71 6.01
N GLN A 66 -15.34 24.92 6.29
CA GLN A 66 -15.79 25.70 7.46
C GLN A 66 -17.28 26.07 7.39
N HIS A 67 -17.82 26.21 6.18
CA HIS A 67 -19.22 26.57 5.95
C HIS A 67 -20.08 25.35 5.59
N ASN A 68 -19.54 24.13 5.72
CA ASN A 68 -20.21 22.87 5.36
C ASN A 68 -20.70 22.82 3.89
N ASN A 69 -20.04 23.56 3.02
CA ASN A 69 -20.32 23.66 1.58
C ASN A 69 -19.52 22.64 0.75
N SER A 70 -18.51 22.01 1.34
CA SER A 70 -17.72 20.98 0.66
C SER A 70 -18.46 19.63 0.67
N GLU A 71 -19.02 19.24 -0.47
CA GLU A 71 -19.72 17.96 -0.59
C GLU A 71 -18.80 16.75 -0.37
N SER A 72 -17.57 16.83 -0.87
CA SER A 72 -16.56 15.77 -0.80
C SER A 72 -16.07 15.52 0.63
N CYS A 73 -16.00 16.56 1.47
CA CYS A 73 -15.42 16.48 2.81
C CYS A 73 -16.46 16.44 3.94
N ASN A 74 -17.74 16.69 3.65
CA ASN A 74 -18.80 16.69 4.66
C ASN A 74 -18.91 15.33 5.37
N GLY A 75 -18.78 15.34 6.70
CA GLY A 75 -18.84 14.15 7.55
C GLY A 75 -17.60 13.26 7.45
N CYS A 76 -16.49 13.77 6.91
CA CYS A 76 -15.25 13.03 6.75
C CYS A 76 -14.63 12.67 8.12
N PRO A 77 -14.29 11.39 8.37
CA PRO A 77 -13.71 10.95 9.64
C PRO A 77 -12.25 11.39 9.82
N PHE A 78 -11.61 11.91 8.77
CA PHE A 78 -10.21 12.36 8.80
C PHE A 78 -10.05 13.85 9.12
N LEU A 79 -11.15 14.59 9.25
CA LEU A 79 -11.11 15.98 9.69
C LEU A 79 -10.79 16.05 11.18
N TYR A 80 -9.88 16.95 11.55
CA TYR A 80 -9.57 17.27 12.93
C TYR A 80 -9.92 18.73 13.24
N GLU A 81 -10.23 19.00 14.51
CA GLU A 81 -10.53 20.34 15.00
C GLU A 81 -9.22 21.05 15.43
N THR A 82 -9.09 22.33 15.09
CA THR A 82 -7.98 23.19 15.51
C THR A 82 -8.47 24.58 15.90
N ASN A 83 -7.73 25.23 16.82
CA ASN A 83 -8.01 26.60 17.28
C ASN A 83 -7.38 27.67 16.37
N LYS A 84 -6.53 27.29 15.42
CA LYS A 84 -5.89 28.19 14.46
C LYS A 84 -6.00 27.62 13.05
N PRO A 85 -6.35 28.44 12.04
CA PRO A 85 -6.38 27.96 10.66
C PRO A 85 -4.97 27.55 10.22
N PRO A 86 -4.81 26.45 9.46
CA PRO A 86 -3.54 26.09 8.86
C PRO A 86 -3.05 27.18 7.90
N SER A 87 -1.73 27.29 7.76
CA SER A 87 -1.14 28.09 6.68
C SER A 87 -1.08 27.23 5.43
N PHE A 88 -1.78 27.64 4.38
CA PHE A 88 -1.78 26.93 3.10
C PHE A 88 -0.67 27.46 2.20
N GLY A 89 0.34 26.61 1.96
CA GLY A 89 1.38 26.80 0.95
C GLY A 89 1.27 25.79 -0.19
N SER A 90 2.27 25.78 -1.07
CA SER A 90 2.41 24.79 -2.14
C SER A 90 3.16 23.53 -1.67
N ASP A 91 3.45 23.39 -0.38
CA ASP A 91 4.17 22.25 0.18
C ASP A 91 3.43 20.93 -0.09
N ILE A 92 4.20 19.91 -0.46
CA ILE A 92 3.68 18.57 -0.78
C ILE A 92 4.46 17.56 0.06
N GLU A 93 3.78 16.88 0.97
CA GLU A 93 4.32 15.73 1.71
C GLU A 93 4.06 14.40 1.00
N HIS A 94 2.94 14.30 0.28
CA HIS A 94 2.52 13.12 -0.48
C HIS A 94 2.03 13.52 -1.87
N LEU A 95 2.65 12.96 -2.91
CA LEU A 95 2.28 13.17 -4.30
C LEU A 95 1.80 11.86 -4.92
N SER A 96 0.59 11.81 -5.48
CA SER A 96 0.15 10.72 -6.36
C SER A 96 0.11 11.20 -7.80
N ILE A 97 0.75 10.47 -8.70
CA ILE A 97 0.84 10.75 -10.13
C ILE A 97 0.06 9.67 -10.88
N GLU A 98 -1.16 10.01 -11.28
CA GLU A 98 -2.12 9.16 -12.01
C GLU A 98 -2.56 9.88 -13.29
N HIS A 99 -1.65 10.60 -13.94
CA HIS A 99 -1.93 11.58 -14.98
C HIS A 99 -2.42 11.01 -16.31
N HIS A 100 -2.32 9.69 -16.51
CA HIS A 100 -2.89 9.00 -17.66
C HIS A 100 -3.51 7.67 -17.25
N SER A 101 -4.32 7.08 -18.13
CA SER A 101 -4.88 5.74 -18.00
C SER A 101 -4.50 4.83 -19.17
N VAL A 102 -3.41 5.15 -19.87
CA VAL A 102 -2.80 4.24 -20.86
C VAL A 102 -2.18 3.05 -20.13
N CYS A 103 -2.64 1.84 -20.44
CA CYS A 103 -2.11 0.60 -19.91
C CYS A 103 -2.02 -0.47 -21.01
N ASN A 104 -0.99 -1.30 -20.95
CA ASN A 104 -0.75 -2.42 -21.86
C ASN A 104 -1.39 -3.74 -21.38
N LEU A 105 -2.13 -3.73 -20.27
CA LEU A 105 -2.94 -4.85 -19.77
C LEU A 105 -4.44 -4.48 -19.68
N ARG A 106 -5.31 -5.48 -19.52
CA ARG A 106 -6.78 -5.33 -19.41
C ARG A 106 -7.31 -6.23 -18.29
N CYS A 107 -6.90 -5.93 -17.07
CA CYS A 107 -7.15 -6.81 -15.94
C CYS A 107 -8.65 -6.80 -15.54
N THR A 108 -9.21 -7.97 -15.28
CA THR A 108 -10.65 -8.17 -15.05
C THR A 108 -11.18 -7.42 -13.82
N TYR A 109 -10.32 -7.19 -12.83
CA TYR A 109 -10.64 -6.47 -11.60
C TYR A 109 -10.38 -4.96 -11.69
N CYS A 110 -9.79 -4.47 -12.78
CA CYS A 110 -9.42 -3.06 -12.94
C CYS A 110 -10.61 -2.22 -13.46
N SER A 111 -10.49 -0.90 -13.40
CA SER A 111 -11.46 0.07 -13.92
C SER A 111 -10.91 0.73 -15.18
N GLU A 112 -11.77 1.10 -16.14
CA GLU A 112 -11.38 1.92 -17.29
C GLU A 112 -10.77 3.28 -16.90
N THR A 113 -11.02 3.75 -15.67
CA THR A 113 -10.30 4.88 -15.08
C THR A 113 -8.78 4.72 -15.16
N TYR A 114 -8.30 3.46 -15.15
CA TYR A 114 -6.88 3.10 -15.09
C TYR A 114 -6.35 2.44 -16.38
N TYR A 115 -7.21 1.96 -17.29
CA TYR A 115 -6.75 1.38 -18.57
C TYR A 115 -7.46 1.93 -19.82
N GLY A 116 -8.36 2.90 -19.65
CA GLY A 116 -9.20 3.47 -20.71
C GLY A 116 -8.47 4.39 -21.69
N GLY A 117 -7.16 4.63 -21.50
CA GLY A 117 -6.34 5.35 -22.47
C GLY A 117 -6.46 6.88 -22.43
N LYS A 118 -7.08 7.46 -21.39
CA LYS A 118 -7.09 8.91 -21.18
C LYS A 118 -5.65 9.40 -21.01
N ARG A 119 -5.33 10.51 -21.67
CA ARG A 119 -4.04 11.21 -21.53
C ARG A 119 -4.27 12.53 -20.80
N SER A 120 -3.22 13.07 -20.21
CA SER A 120 -3.26 14.35 -19.51
C SER A 120 -3.66 15.47 -20.45
N LYS A 121 -4.50 16.39 -19.97
CA LYS A 121 -4.94 17.60 -20.67
C LYS A 121 -3.98 18.80 -20.50
N TYR A 122 -2.83 18.57 -19.85
CA TYR A 122 -1.85 19.58 -19.51
C TYR A 122 -0.44 18.98 -19.51
N ASN A 123 0.57 19.84 -19.52
CA ASN A 123 1.96 19.40 -19.48
C ASN A 123 2.38 19.07 -18.04
N VAL A 124 2.32 17.78 -17.70
CA VAL A 124 2.64 17.30 -16.34
C VAL A 124 4.10 17.53 -15.99
N VAL A 125 5.03 17.38 -16.95
CA VAL A 125 6.46 17.63 -16.70
C VAL A 125 6.68 19.09 -16.30
N GLU A 126 6.07 20.01 -17.05
CA GLU A 126 6.13 21.45 -16.75
C GLU A 126 5.47 21.77 -15.40
N PHE A 127 4.32 21.17 -15.09
CA PHE A 127 3.69 21.37 -13.79
C PHE A 127 4.58 20.93 -12.63
N ILE A 128 5.20 19.74 -12.75
CA ILE A 128 6.13 19.22 -11.74
C ILE A 128 7.35 20.11 -11.62
N LYS A 129 7.85 20.68 -12.72
CA LYS A 129 8.91 21.68 -12.70
C LYS A 129 8.49 22.93 -11.94
N TYR A 130 7.30 23.49 -12.19
CA TYR A 130 6.80 24.65 -11.43
C TYR A 130 6.70 24.37 -9.92
N LEU A 131 6.27 23.17 -9.54
CA LEU A 131 6.25 22.77 -8.13
C LEU A 131 7.67 22.68 -7.56
N SER A 132 8.59 22.06 -8.30
CA SER A 132 10.01 21.91 -7.94
C SER A 132 10.68 23.27 -7.73
N ASP A 133 10.56 24.17 -8.70
CA ASP A 133 11.13 25.53 -8.68
C ASP A 133 10.55 26.36 -7.52
N SER A 134 9.30 26.10 -7.12
CA SER A 134 8.67 26.76 -5.96
C SER A 134 9.06 26.17 -4.60
N GLY A 135 9.85 25.08 -4.57
CA GLY A 135 10.25 24.40 -3.34
C GLY A 135 9.20 23.44 -2.76
N SER A 136 8.11 23.15 -3.48
CA SER A 136 6.99 22.32 -3.02
C SER A 136 7.41 20.94 -2.51
N PHE A 137 8.48 20.37 -3.06
CA PHE A 137 8.93 19.01 -2.72
C PHE A 137 9.93 18.93 -1.56
N LYS A 138 10.27 20.07 -0.93
CA LYS A 138 11.23 20.12 0.18
C LYS A 138 10.90 19.13 1.31
N ASN A 139 9.62 18.94 1.60
CA ASN A 139 9.13 18.01 2.65
C ASN A 139 8.46 16.76 2.08
N CYS A 140 8.58 16.48 0.77
CA CYS A 140 7.92 15.35 0.13
C CYS A 140 8.51 14.01 0.56
N LYS A 141 7.73 13.20 1.28
CA LYS A 141 8.18 11.92 1.82
C LYS A 141 7.93 10.77 0.83
N GLN A 142 6.91 10.90 0.00
CA GLN A 142 6.49 9.82 -0.88
C GLN A 142 5.87 10.35 -2.18
N VAL A 143 6.30 9.75 -3.29
CA VAL A 143 5.62 9.86 -4.59
C VAL A 143 5.05 8.51 -4.96
N VAL A 144 3.76 8.43 -5.26
CA VAL A 144 3.07 7.22 -5.72
C VAL A 144 2.78 7.35 -7.21
N TRP A 145 3.08 6.31 -7.96
CA TRP A 145 2.85 6.27 -9.41
C TRP A 145 1.82 5.22 -9.74
N GLY A 146 0.76 5.62 -10.44
CA GLY A 146 -0.34 4.76 -10.83
C GLY A 146 -1.10 5.33 -12.02
N GLY A 147 -2.43 5.26 -11.99
CA GLY A 147 -3.25 5.60 -13.14
C GLY A 147 -3.22 4.45 -14.14
N GLY A 148 -2.43 4.62 -15.19
CA GLY A 148 -2.12 3.61 -16.20
C GLY A 148 -1.00 2.66 -15.78
N GLU A 149 -0.24 2.21 -16.79
CA GLU A 149 1.10 1.67 -16.57
C GLU A 149 2.10 2.82 -16.65
N PRO A 150 2.69 3.28 -15.53
CA PRO A 150 3.52 4.50 -15.51
C PRO A 150 4.66 4.46 -16.54
N THR A 151 5.27 3.28 -16.73
CA THR A 151 6.43 3.10 -17.62
C THR A 151 6.09 3.11 -19.12
N LEU A 152 4.82 3.27 -19.50
CA LEU A 152 4.43 3.48 -20.90
C LEU A 152 4.52 4.93 -21.33
N ASP A 153 4.47 5.87 -20.40
CA ASP A 153 4.59 7.28 -20.72
C ASP A 153 6.06 7.71 -20.73
N LYS A 154 6.47 8.40 -21.80
CA LYS A 154 7.83 8.89 -21.96
C LYS A 154 8.18 9.96 -20.91
N SER A 155 7.16 10.61 -20.34
CA SER A 155 7.35 11.61 -19.29
C SER A 155 7.75 11.01 -17.93
N PHE A 156 7.61 9.70 -17.72
CA PHE A 156 7.90 9.06 -16.44
C PHE A 156 9.31 9.39 -15.94
N GLU A 157 10.33 9.17 -16.78
CA GLU A 157 11.73 9.45 -16.41
C GLU A 157 11.95 10.94 -16.12
N LEU A 158 11.41 11.83 -16.97
CA LEU A 158 11.54 13.26 -16.82
C LEU A 158 10.93 13.76 -15.50
N ILE A 159 9.77 13.24 -15.12
CA ILE A 159 9.08 13.63 -13.89
C ILE A 159 9.84 13.10 -12.66
N VAL A 160 10.33 11.85 -12.69
CA VAL A 160 11.13 11.31 -11.57
C VAL A 160 12.41 12.13 -11.40
N GLU A 161 13.10 12.46 -12.49
CA GLU A 161 14.30 13.29 -12.46
C GLU A 161 14.03 14.70 -11.93
N GLU A 162 12.93 15.32 -12.35
CA GLU A 162 12.58 16.67 -11.89
C GLU A 162 12.30 16.70 -10.39
N ILE A 163 11.61 15.70 -9.86
CA ILE A 163 11.37 15.56 -8.42
C ILE A 163 12.69 15.30 -7.67
N ASP A 164 13.53 14.38 -8.18
CA ASP A 164 14.81 13.98 -7.54
C ASP A 164 15.77 15.17 -7.36
N LYS A 165 15.77 16.16 -8.26
CA LYS A 165 16.62 17.36 -8.16
C LYS A 165 16.46 18.14 -6.87
N PHE A 166 15.25 18.14 -6.30
CA PHE A 166 14.88 18.99 -5.15
C PHE A 166 14.34 18.18 -3.98
N ALA A 167 14.40 16.85 -4.07
CA ALA A 167 13.85 15.99 -3.05
C ALA A 167 14.69 15.99 -1.77
N ASN A 168 14.03 15.80 -0.64
CA ASN A 168 14.74 15.52 0.60
C ASN A 168 15.34 14.10 0.59
N PRO A 169 16.38 13.83 1.40
CA PRO A 169 17.05 12.52 1.46
C PRO A 169 16.15 11.33 1.85
N ASN A 170 14.95 11.58 2.36
CA ASN A 170 14.03 10.54 2.83
C ASN A 170 12.90 10.24 1.83
N ILE A 171 12.88 10.90 0.67
CA ILE A 171 11.87 10.63 -0.36
C ILE A 171 12.00 9.20 -0.87
N TYR A 172 10.87 8.61 -1.26
CA TYR A 172 10.88 7.45 -2.13
C TYR A 172 9.69 7.46 -3.09
N HIS A 173 9.88 6.81 -4.23
CA HIS A 173 8.90 6.64 -5.29
C HIS A 173 8.34 5.22 -5.21
N ARG A 174 7.06 5.09 -4.89
CA ARG A 174 6.34 3.81 -4.95
C ARG A 174 5.69 3.68 -6.31
N VAL A 175 6.22 2.80 -7.15
CA VAL A 175 5.78 2.63 -8.54
C VAL A 175 4.91 1.39 -8.67
N PHE A 176 3.62 1.58 -8.91
CA PHE A 176 2.72 0.48 -9.30
C PHE A 176 2.90 0.20 -10.79
N THR A 177 3.80 -0.72 -11.12
CA THR A 177 4.05 -1.17 -12.49
C THR A 177 3.67 -2.64 -12.64
N ASN A 178 3.07 -2.98 -13.77
CA ASN A 178 2.79 -4.37 -14.14
C ASN A 178 4.04 -5.15 -14.57
N SER A 179 5.19 -4.49 -14.70
CA SER A 179 6.50 -5.09 -15.05
C SER A 179 6.52 -5.86 -16.37
N VAL A 180 5.54 -5.69 -17.26
CA VAL A 180 5.57 -6.29 -18.61
C VAL A 180 6.70 -5.69 -19.45
N ARG A 181 6.98 -4.40 -19.26
CA ARG A 181 8.04 -3.67 -19.95
C ARG A 181 9.20 -3.43 -18.97
N PHE A 182 10.41 -3.72 -19.42
CA PHE A 182 11.62 -3.29 -18.75
C PHE A 182 11.88 -1.79 -19.00
N HIS A 183 12.25 -1.03 -17.97
CA HIS A 183 12.45 0.41 -18.08
C HIS A 183 13.75 0.87 -17.39
N GLU A 184 14.62 1.54 -18.14
CA GLU A 184 15.94 1.99 -17.65
C GLU A 184 15.85 2.98 -16.48
N ALA A 185 14.92 3.95 -16.53
CA ALA A 185 14.70 4.85 -15.40
C ALA A 185 14.37 4.08 -14.10
N VAL A 186 13.55 3.03 -14.18
CA VAL A 186 13.23 2.21 -13.01
C VAL A 186 14.51 1.61 -12.42
N ILE A 187 15.39 1.07 -13.25
CA ILE A 187 16.70 0.54 -12.84
C ILE A 187 17.58 1.62 -12.21
N LYS A 188 17.71 2.76 -12.87
CA LYS A 188 18.53 3.89 -12.43
C LYS A 188 18.15 4.33 -11.01
N PHE A 189 16.86 4.52 -10.75
CA PHE A 189 16.38 4.98 -9.45
C PHE A 189 16.23 3.86 -8.42
N LEU A 190 16.05 2.61 -8.84
CA LEU A 190 16.13 1.44 -7.97
C LEU A 190 17.53 1.27 -7.39
N LYS A 191 18.59 1.41 -8.22
CA LYS A 191 19.99 1.39 -7.77
C LYS A 191 20.35 2.50 -6.77
N LYS A 192 19.67 3.65 -6.86
CA LYS A 192 19.78 4.74 -5.89
C LYS A 192 18.99 4.48 -4.59
N GLY A 193 18.22 3.39 -4.52
CA GLY A 193 17.33 3.09 -3.41
C GLY A 193 16.04 3.94 -3.35
N LEU A 194 15.79 4.76 -4.37
CA LEU A 194 14.72 5.75 -4.44
C LEU A 194 13.39 5.16 -4.94
N ILE A 195 13.41 4.14 -5.81
CA ILE A 195 12.19 3.45 -6.26
C ILE A 195 11.93 2.20 -5.42
N LYS A 196 10.65 2.01 -5.07
CA LYS A 196 10.05 0.75 -4.63
C LYS A 196 9.04 0.31 -5.67
N ILE A 197 9.17 -0.92 -6.16
CA ILE A 197 8.30 -1.51 -7.16
C ILE A 197 7.16 -2.28 -6.49
N VAL A 198 5.94 -2.09 -6.97
CA VAL A 198 4.80 -2.92 -6.62
C VAL A 198 4.21 -3.51 -7.89
N THR A 199 4.22 -4.85 -8.02
CA THR A 199 3.74 -5.54 -9.22
C THR A 199 2.75 -6.63 -8.89
N SER A 200 1.57 -6.61 -9.52
CA SER A 200 0.61 -7.72 -9.47
C SER A 200 0.82 -8.71 -10.62
N ILE A 201 1.00 -9.98 -10.28
CA ILE A 201 1.12 -11.09 -11.26
C ILE A 201 -0.22 -11.80 -11.43
N ASP A 202 -0.85 -12.17 -10.31
CA ASP A 202 -2.22 -12.71 -10.20
C ASP A 202 -2.51 -13.99 -10.99
N ALA A 203 -1.50 -14.82 -11.28
CA ALA A 203 -1.66 -16.08 -12.01
C ALA A 203 -0.48 -17.03 -11.77
N GLY A 204 -0.74 -18.34 -11.90
CA GLY A 204 0.30 -19.38 -11.88
C GLY A 204 0.68 -19.92 -13.26
N ASP A 205 -0.06 -19.58 -14.32
CA ASP A 205 0.29 -19.92 -15.70
C ASP A 205 -0.22 -18.87 -16.71
N GLU A 206 0.26 -18.99 -17.95
CA GLU A 206 -0.07 -18.09 -19.07
C GLU A 206 -1.57 -18.00 -19.35
N VAL A 207 -2.28 -19.14 -19.28
CA VAL A 207 -3.72 -19.22 -19.53
C VAL A 207 -4.47 -18.39 -18.50
N THR A 208 -4.14 -18.57 -17.22
CA THR A 208 -4.76 -17.82 -16.12
C THR A 208 -4.35 -16.35 -16.18
N PHE A 209 -3.09 -16.04 -16.51
CA PHE A 209 -2.62 -14.67 -16.66
C PHE A 209 -3.37 -13.95 -17.77
N LYS A 210 -3.52 -14.56 -18.95
CA LYS A 210 -4.29 -13.99 -20.06
C LYS A 210 -5.75 -13.77 -19.66
N LYS A 211 -6.34 -14.70 -18.90
CA LYS A 211 -7.71 -14.59 -18.40
C LYS A 211 -7.89 -13.46 -17.39
N VAL A 212 -6.97 -13.29 -16.45
CA VAL A 212 -7.08 -12.31 -15.34
C VAL A 212 -6.54 -10.94 -15.72
N ARG A 213 -5.40 -10.90 -16.43
CA ARG A 213 -4.63 -9.70 -16.80
C ARG A 213 -4.92 -9.22 -18.23
N GLY A 214 -5.61 -10.04 -19.02
CA GLY A 214 -6.18 -9.67 -20.33
C GLY A 214 -5.21 -9.72 -21.51
N ARG A 215 -3.95 -10.10 -21.30
CA ARG A 215 -2.90 -10.16 -22.34
C ARG A 215 -1.93 -11.31 -22.08
N ASP A 216 -1.28 -11.76 -23.13
CA ASP A 216 -0.28 -12.82 -23.08
C ASP A 216 1.11 -12.24 -22.84
N LYS A 217 1.44 -12.02 -21.55
CA LYS A 217 2.67 -11.38 -21.08
C LYS A 217 3.25 -12.02 -19.81
N PHE A 218 2.85 -13.25 -19.51
CA PHE A 218 3.19 -13.94 -18.27
C PHE A 218 4.72 -14.01 -18.06
N PHE A 219 5.45 -14.55 -19.03
CA PHE A 219 6.90 -14.66 -18.93
C PHE A 219 7.62 -13.31 -18.88
N ASN A 220 7.14 -12.29 -19.61
CA ASN A 220 7.75 -10.97 -19.59
C ASN A 220 7.76 -10.34 -18.19
N VAL A 221 6.67 -10.54 -17.42
CA VAL A 221 6.57 -10.02 -16.05
C VAL A 221 7.63 -10.66 -15.15
N PHE A 222 7.76 -11.99 -15.20
CA PHE A 222 8.75 -12.71 -14.40
C PHE A 222 10.20 -12.38 -14.81
N GLU A 223 10.48 -12.31 -16.11
CA GLU A 223 11.80 -11.95 -16.63
C GLU A 223 12.25 -10.57 -16.12
N ASN A 224 11.36 -9.57 -16.21
CA ASN A 224 11.68 -8.21 -15.77
C ASN A 224 11.74 -8.09 -14.26
N LEU A 225 10.85 -8.75 -13.52
CA LEU A 225 10.94 -8.82 -12.05
C LEU A 225 12.24 -9.47 -11.59
N SER A 226 12.71 -10.52 -12.28
CA SER A 226 14.01 -11.15 -11.97
C SER A 226 15.16 -10.16 -12.17
N LYS A 227 15.13 -9.36 -13.24
CA LYS A 227 16.12 -8.30 -13.48
C LYS A 227 16.09 -7.21 -12.39
N TYR A 228 14.90 -6.76 -11.97
CA TYR A 228 14.77 -5.79 -10.88
C TYR A 228 15.23 -6.38 -9.53
N SER A 229 14.85 -7.63 -9.24
CA SER A 229 15.19 -8.35 -8.00
C SER A 229 16.70 -8.52 -7.82
N LYS A 230 17.44 -8.75 -8.91
CA LYS A 230 18.91 -8.82 -8.89
C LYS A 230 19.59 -7.52 -8.47
N ILE A 231 18.90 -6.38 -8.56
CA ILE A 231 19.44 -5.08 -8.11
C ILE A 231 19.12 -4.89 -6.63
N ASP A 232 17.84 -4.99 -6.28
CA ASP A 232 17.38 -4.82 -4.90
C ASP A 232 16.02 -5.50 -4.71
N SER A 233 16.04 -6.73 -4.20
CA SER A 233 14.82 -7.50 -3.91
C SER A 233 13.99 -6.91 -2.78
N ASP A 234 14.61 -6.16 -1.86
CA ASP A 234 13.92 -5.55 -0.72
C ASP A 234 12.99 -4.42 -1.19
N LYS A 235 13.30 -3.81 -2.33
CA LYS A 235 12.48 -2.76 -2.94
C LYS A 235 11.32 -3.29 -3.79
N ILE A 236 11.07 -4.60 -3.82
CA ILE A 236 10.03 -5.21 -4.66
C ILE A 236 8.95 -5.86 -3.80
N THR A 237 7.70 -5.41 -4.01
CA THR A 237 6.51 -6.08 -3.50
C THR A 237 5.74 -6.74 -4.64
N ILE A 238 5.65 -8.07 -4.61
CA ILE A 238 4.85 -8.87 -5.53
C ILE A 238 3.46 -9.05 -4.93
N LYS A 239 2.44 -8.68 -5.69
CA LYS A 239 1.04 -8.82 -5.31
C LYS A 239 0.40 -10.04 -5.94
N TYR A 240 -0.47 -10.66 -5.15
CA TYR A 240 -1.44 -11.64 -5.64
C TYR A 240 -2.85 -11.17 -5.29
N ILE A 241 -3.59 -10.69 -6.29
CA ILE A 241 -4.98 -10.25 -6.15
C ILE A 241 -5.90 -11.42 -6.52
N PHE A 242 -6.58 -11.96 -5.53
CA PHE A 242 -7.54 -13.04 -5.72
C PHE A 242 -8.75 -12.60 -6.55
N THR A 243 -9.07 -13.43 -7.55
CA THR A 243 -10.30 -13.42 -8.35
C THR A 243 -10.89 -14.82 -8.40
N LYS A 244 -12.08 -14.99 -8.99
CA LYS A 244 -12.68 -16.32 -9.19
C LYS A 244 -11.80 -17.20 -10.08
N GLU A 245 -11.11 -16.60 -11.04
CA GLU A 245 -10.34 -17.27 -12.09
C GLU A 245 -8.98 -17.81 -11.62
N ASN A 246 -8.38 -17.23 -10.57
CA ASN A 246 -7.01 -17.57 -10.12
C ASN A 246 -6.93 -18.15 -8.70
N SER A 247 -8.05 -18.54 -8.09
CA SER A 247 -8.10 -18.93 -6.68
C SER A 247 -7.91 -20.44 -6.43
N ASN A 248 -7.80 -21.27 -7.47
CA ASN A 248 -7.63 -22.71 -7.28
C ASN A 248 -6.21 -23.06 -6.80
N GLU A 249 -6.08 -24.10 -5.98
CA GLU A 249 -4.83 -24.46 -5.30
C GLU A 249 -3.68 -24.78 -6.27
N ASN A 250 -3.98 -25.42 -7.40
CA ASN A 250 -2.98 -25.71 -8.44
C ASN A 250 -2.37 -24.42 -9.01
N GLN A 251 -3.18 -23.39 -9.28
CA GLN A 251 -2.70 -22.08 -9.71
C GLN A 251 -1.82 -21.42 -8.65
N LEU A 252 -2.20 -21.52 -7.38
CA LEU A 252 -1.42 -20.93 -6.28
C LEU A 252 -0.05 -21.62 -6.13
N THR A 253 -0.01 -22.95 -6.18
CA THR A 253 1.26 -23.69 -6.15
C THR A 253 2.12 -23.37 -7.36
N LYS A 254 1.55 -23.29 -8.58
CA LYS A 254 2.30 -22.89 -9.77
C LYS A 254 2.86 -21.46 -9.65
N PHE A 255 2.07 -20.51 -9.17
CA PHE A 255 2.51 -19.14 -8.94
C PHE A 255 3.75 -19.09 -8.04
N VAL A 256 3.74 -19.82 -6.91
CA VAL A 256 4.88 -19.86 -6.01
C VAL A 256 6.09 -20.54 -6.68
N LYS A 257 5.89 -21.61 -7.45
CA LYS A 257 6.96 -22.25 -8.23
C LYS A 257 7.60 -21.28 -9.22
N GLU A 258 6.82 -20.51 -9.96
CA GLU A 258 7.34 -19.50 -10.89
C GLU A 258 8.14 -18.41 -10.16
N CYS A 259 7.68 -17.98 -8.98
CA CYS A 259 8.43 -17.04 -8.16
C CYS A 259 9.81 -17.60 -7.75
N VAL A 260 9.87 -18.87 -7.34
CA VAL A 260 11.12 -19.55 -6.99
C VAL A 260 12.03 -19.69 -8.20
N SER A 261 11.52 -20.19 -9.34
CA SER A 261 12.28 -20.38 -10.58
C SER A 261 12.89 -19.09 -11.12
N ASN A 262 12.29 -17.93 -10.80
CA ASN A 262 12.74 -16.61 -11.24
C ASN A 262 13.57 -15.85 -10.18
N ASN A 263 13.97 -16.49 -9.08
CA ASN A 263 14.75 -15.90 -7.99
C ASN A 263 14.07 -14.72 -7.29
N LEU A 264 12.77 -14.85 -6.98
CA LEU A 264 11.94 -13.82 -6.35
C LEU A 264 11.65 -14.09 -4.87
N GLN A 265 12.34 -15.04 -4.23
CA GLN A 265 12.05 -15.48 -2.86
C GLN A 265 12.30 -14.40 -1.80
N ASN A 266 13.23 -13.49 -2.07
CA ASN A 266 13.62 -12.42 -1.14
C ASN A 266 12.74 -11.16 -1.25
N CYS A 267 11.86 -11.10 -2.24
CA CYS A 267 10.87 -10.03 -2.39
C CYS A 267 9.79 -10.11 -1.30
N ALA A 268 9.10 -9.00 -1.07
CA ALA A 268 7.90 -8.99 -0.23
C ALA A 268 6.66 -9.45 -1.03
N TYR A 269 5.73 -10.14 -0.39
CA TYR A 269 4.51 -10.67 -1.00
C TYR A 269 3.27 -10.11 -0.31
N GLN A 270 2.53 -9.27 -1.02
CA GLN A 270 1.27 -8.73 -0.54
C GLN A 270 0.10 -9.52 -1.11
N ILE A 271 -0.69 -10.10 -0.21
CA ILE A 271 -1.86 -10.90 -0.58
C ILE A 271 -3.07 -10.00 -0.50
N SER A 272 -3.78 -9.90 -1.62
CA SER A 272 -4.85 -8.96 -1.84
C SER A 272 -6.05 -9.63 -2.50
N MET A 273 -7.14 -8.90 -2.61
CA MET A 273 -8.36 -9.37 -3.27
C MET A 273 -9.02 -8.25 -4.07
N ASN A 274 -9.86 -8.65 -5.01
CA ASN A 274 -10.70 -7.70 -5.73
C ASN A 274 -11.72 -7.05 -4.77
N TYR A 275 -11.63 -5.73 -4.63
CA TYR A 275 -12.47 -4.90 -3.77
C TYR A 275 -13.96 -4.90 -4.16
N LYS A 276 -14.32 -5.39 -5.35
CA LYS A 276 -15.71 -5.50 -5.82
C LYS A 276 -16.51 -6.59 -5.09
N TYR A 277 -15.88 -7.45 -4.28
CA TYR A 277 -16.57 -8.47 -3.51
C TYR A 277 -16.90 -7.95 -2.11
N GLU A 278 -18.16 -7.61 -1.88
CA GLU A 278 -18.66 -7.06 -0.60
C GLU A 278 -18.56 -8.05 0.56
N ASN A 279 -18.65 -9.35 0.30
CA ASN A 279 -18.39 -10.40 1.26
C ASN A 279 -17.38 -11.42 0.70
N LEU A 280 -16.34 -11.68 1.48
CA LEU A 280 -15.45 -12.79 1.18
C LEU A 280 -16.12 -14.09 1.59
N SER A 281 -16.17 -15.04 0.67
CA SER A 281 -16.49 -16.40 1.06
C SER A 281 -15.35 -16.94 1.92
N LEU A 282 -15.71 -17.73 2.93
CA LEU A 282 -14.76 -18.51 3.71
C LEU A 282 -13.82 -19.33 2.81
N ASN A 283 -14.33 -19.82 1.67
CA ASN A 283 -13.52 -20.49 0.67
C ASN A 283 -12.35 -19.62 0.18
N MET A 284 -12.55 -18.33 -0.08
CA MET A 284 -11.46 -17.45 -0.52
C MET A 284 -10.40 -17.27 0.58
N LEU A 285 -10.81 -17.19 1.86
CA LEU A 285 -9.89 -17.13 3.00
C LEU A 285 -9.11 -18.43 3.18
N LYS A 286 -9.73 -19.59 2.92
CA LYS A 286 -9.04 -20.89 2.83
C LYS A 286 -7.94 -20.86 1.75
N LYS A 287 -8.24 -20.30 0.57
CA LYS A 287 -7.25 -20.18 -0.53
C LYS A 287 -6.14 -19.17 -0.22
N ALA A 288 -6.44 -18.05 0.44
CA ALA A 288 -5.41 -17.14 0.93
C ALA A 288 -4.49 -17.82 1.95
N SER A 289 -5.05 -18.59 2.90
CA SER A 289 -4.32 -19.42 3.87
C SER A 289 -3.41 -20.43 3.18
N PHE A 290 -3.92 -21.09 2.14
CA PHE A 290 -3.14 -22.02 1.32
C PHE A 290 -1.96 -21.31 0.64
N LEU A 291 -2.18 -20.16 -0.01
CA LEU A 291 -1.11 -19.41 -0.68
C LEU A 291 0.00 -18.99 0.30
N MET A 292 -0.36 -18.43 1.46
CA MET A 292 0.64 -18.07 2.49
C MET A 292 1.47 -19.27 2.93
N ASN A 293 0.84 -20.43 3.05
CA ASN A 293 1.54 -21.64 3.41
C ASN A 293 2.49 -22.09 2.29
N GLU A 294 2.06 -22.03 1.03
CA GLU A 294 2.91 -22.39 -0.11
C GLU A 294 4.12 -21.45 -0.21
N LEU A 295 3.94 -20.14 0.01
CA LEU A 295 5.04 -19.17 0.13
C LEU A 295 6.04 -19.61 1.22
N LYS A 296 5.54 -19.85 2.43
CA LYS A 296 6.36 -20.26 3.59
C LYS A 296 7.11 -21.59 3.34
N LYS A 297 6.47 -22.58 2.74
CA LYS A 297 7.09 -23.87 2.39
C LYS A 297 8.25 -23.73 1.39
N ASN A 298 8.24 -22.68 0.57
CA ASN A 298 9.26 -22.40 -0.43
C ASN A 298 10.25 -21.32 0.05
N ASN A 299 10.41 -21.16 1.37
CA ASN A 299 11.33 -20.19 2.01
C ASN A 299 11.04 -18.73 1.68
N ILE A 300 9.81 -18.40 1.29
CA ILE A 300 9.36 -17.03 1.12
C ILE A 300 8.73 -16.58 2.43
N ASN A 301 9.50 -15.84 3.23
CA ASN A 301 9.12 -15.46 4.59
C ASN A 301 8.55 -14.04 4.71
N LYS A 302 8.71 -13.20 3.69
CA LYS A 302 8.19 -11.82 3.67
C LYS A 302 6.82 -11.78 3.02
N PHE A 303 5.76 -12.14 3.74
CA PHE A 303 4.41 -12.04 3.20
C PHE A 303 3.42 -11.48 4.22
N PHE A 304 2.41 -10.79 3.71
CA PHE A 304 1.38 -10.18 4.53
C PHE A 304 0.06 -10.01 3.76
N PRO A 305 -1.10 -10.17 4.42
CA PRO A 305 -2.37 -9.76 3.87
C PRO A 305 -2.49 -8.22 3.83
N ASP A 306 -3.25 -7.70 2.87
CA ASP A 306 -3.75 -6.32 2.96
C ASP A 306 -4.87 -6.17 3.99
N ASP A 307 -5.28 -4.93 4.24
CA ASP A 307 -6.29 -4.58 5.25
C ASP A 307 -7.64 -5.27 4.99
N HIS A 308 -7.98 -5.52 3.72
CA HIS A 308 -9.25 -6.14 3.34
C HIS A 308 -9.25 -7.62 3.73
N ILE A 309 -8.15 -8.33 3.45
CA ILE A 309 -7.98 -9.73 3.86
C ILE A 309 -7.87 -9.82 5.39
N ALA A 310 -6.99 -9.02 5.98
CA ALA A 310 -6.68 -9.08 7.41
C ALA A 310 -7.91 -8.78 8.28
N SER A 311 -8.76 -7.83 7.87
CA SER A 311 -9.97 -7.49 8.61
C SER A 311 -11.03 -8.60 8.60
N ARG A 312 -10.95 -9.56 7.67
CA ARG A 312 -11.99 -10.57 7.43
C ARG A 312 -11.73 -11.87 8.17
N PHE A 313 -10.47 -12.30 8.27
CA PHE A 313 -10.09 -13.37 9.19
C PHE A 313 -10.54 -13.06 10.63
N LYS A 314 -10.51 -11.79 11.04
CA LYS A 314 -10.96 -11.35 12.37
C LYS A 314 -12.48 -11.37 12.57
N LYS A 315 -13.26 -11.33 11.49
CA LYS A 315 -14.73 -11.29 11.53
C LYS A 315 -15.36 -12.67 11.37
N LEU A 316 -14.54 -13.73 11.30
CA LEU A 316 -15.04 -15.10 11.21
C LEU A 316 -15.86 -15.45 12.46
N SER A 317 -17.03 -16.03 12.25
CA SER A 317 -17.79 -16.69 13.31
C SER A 317 -17.05 -17.92 13.82
N GLU A 318 -17.39 -18.40 15.02
CA GLU A 318 -16.77 -19.61 15.58
C GLU A 318 -16.95 -20.84 14.68
N ALA A 319 -18.10 -20.95 13.99
CA ALA A 319 -18.34 -22.00 13.00
C ALA A 319 -17.37 -21.90 11.81
N GLU A 320 -17.19 -20.70 11.25
CA GLU A 320 -16.27 -20.50 10.13
C GLU A 320 -14.80 -20.68 10.54
N LYS A 321 -14.41 -20.27 11.76
CA LYS A 321 -13.07 -20.54 12.31
C LYS A 321 -12.81 -22.03 12.42
N LYS A 322 -13.76 -22.81 12.95
CA LYS A 322 -13.67 -24.26 13.02
C LYS A 322 -13.50 -24.88 11.63
N GLU A 323 -14.32 -24.46 10.67
CA GLU A 323 -14.26 -24.96 9.29
C GLU A 323 -12.94 -24.57 8.57
N LEU A 324 -12.38 -23.40 8.87
CA LEU A 324 -11.06 -22.98 8.40
C LEU A 324 -9.94 -23.83 9.02
N LEU A 325 -10.01 -24.11 10.32
CA LEU A 325 -9.06 -24.95 11.04
C LEU A 325 -9.09 -26.41 10.55
N GLU A 326 -10.28 -26.98 10.30
CA GLU A 326 -10.44 -28.31 9.71
C GLU A 326 -9.83 -28.39 8.31
N TYR A 327 -10.09 -27.37 7.47
CA TYR A 327 -9.44 -27.26 6.17
C TYR A 327 -7.92 -27.19 6.32
N ALA A 328 -7.43 -26.38 7.27
CA ALA A 328 -6.01 -26.19 7.48
C ALA A 328 -5.31 -27.47 7.93
N ASN A 329 -5.94 -28.24 8.82
CA ASN A 329 -5.46 -29.54 9.25
C ASN A 329 -5.43 -30.55 8.11
N LYS A 330 -6.52 -30.67 7.34
CA LYS A 330 -6.57 -31.53 6.16
C LYS A 330 -5.48 -31.22 5.13
N LYS A 331 -5.05 -29.95 5.05
CA LYS A 331 -4.02 -29.49 4.11
C LYS A 331 -2.62 -29.38 4.73
N ASN A 332 -2.46 -29.67 6.02
CA ASN A 332 -1.22 -29.49 6.78
C ASN A 332 -0.65 -28.06 6.67
N ILE A 333 -1.52 -27.05 6.83
CA ILE A 333 -1.16 -25.62 6.71
C ILE A 333 -1.34 -24.83 8.01
N GLU A 334 -1.54 -25.48 9.15
CA GLU A 334 -1.78 -24.80 10.44
C GLU A 334 -0.59 -23.95 10.90
N LYS A 335 0.58 -24.09 10.27
CA LYS A 335 1.79 -23.30 10.53
C LYS A 335 1.70 -21.83 10.10
N ILE A 336 0.65 -21.42 9.39
CA ILE A 336 0.42 -20.01 9.05
C ILE A 336 -0.40 -19.24 10.09
N PHE A 337 -1.09 -19.94 10.99
CA PHE A 337 -1.85 -19.28 12.06
C PHE A 337 -0.94 -18.96 13.23
N ILE A 338 -0.98 -17.70 13.65
CA ILE A 338 -0.21 -17.20 14.79
C ILE A 338 -1.07 -17.39 16.04
N ASN A 339 -0.65 -18.28 16.94
CA ASN A 339 -1.36 -18.60 18.17
C ASN A 339 -0.40 -18.91 19.32
N HIS A 340 -0.95 -18.93 20.54
CA HIS A 340 -0.20 -19.15 21.79
C HIS A 340 0.56 -20.47 21.83
N SER A 341 -0.02 -21.54 21.27
CA SER A 341 0.60 -22.87 21.32
C SER A 341 1.95 -22.92 20.61
N LYS A 342 2.26 -21.95 19.75
CA LYS A 342 3.53 -21.83 19.02
C LYS A 342 4.37 -20.62 19.43
N ILE A 343 3.76 -19.56 19.96
CA ILE A 343 4.44 -18.32 20.35
C ILE A 343 3.89 -17.89 21.71
N LYS A 344 4.74 -17.84 22.73
CA LYS A 344 4.33 -17.41 24.08
C LYS A 344 4.29 -15.89 24.22
N ASN A 345 5.34 -15.22 23.74
CA ASN A 345 5.52 -13.76 23.84
C ASN A 345 5.64 -13.13 22.46
N LEU A 346 5.04 -11.95 22.26
CA LEU A 346 4.93 -11.31 20.95
C LEU A 346 5.22 -9.80 21.00
N ASN A 347 6.10 -9.34 20.12
CA ASN A 347 6.28 -7.94 19.77
C ASN A 347 5.44 -7.64 18.53
N ILE A 348 4.65 -6.56 18.57
CA ILE A 348 3.89 -6.07 17.41
C ILE A 348 4.53 -4.75 16.96
N TYR A 349 5.05 -4.71 15.74
CA TYR A 349 5.65 -3.50 15.16
C TYR A 349 4.77 -2.95 14.02
N GLY A 350 4.33 -1.71 14.16
CA GLY A 350 3.62 -0.93 13.15
C GLY A 350 2.20 -0.68 13.61
N ILE A 351 2.04 0.22 14.60
CA ILE A 351 0.79 0.44 15.32
C ILE A 351 -0.11 1.40 14.51
N GLY A 352 -0.60 0.93 13.38
CA GLY A 352 -1.64 1.58 12.58
C GLY A 352 -3.01 0.89 12.72
N ASP A 353 -3.90 1.13 11.77
CA ASP A 353 -5.26 0.57 11.79
C ASP A 353 -5.28 -0.95 11.82
N ILE A 354 -4.35 -1.62 11.13
CA ILE A 354 -4.25 -3.09 11.17
C ILE A 354 -4.00 -3.55 12.60
N ALA A 355 -2.99 -2.97 13.27
CA ALA A 355 -2.59 -3.33 14.63
C ALA A 355 -3.69 -3.02 15.63
N ILE A 356 -4.27 -1.81 15.58
CA ILE A 356 -5.39 -1.41 16.44
C ILE A 356 -6.58 -2.38 16.25
N ASN A 357 -6.88 -2.75 15.00
CA ASN A 357 -7.92 -3.75 14.74
C ASN A 357 -7.54 -5.15 15.25
N ILE A 358 -6.26 -5.54 15.27
CA ILE A 358 -5.83 -6.80 15.93
C ILE A 358 -6.12 -6.66 17.41
N LEU A 359 -5.54 -5.66 18.06
CA LEU A 359 -5.58 -5.47 19.51
C LEU A 359 -7.00 -5.32 20.07
N ASN A 360 -7.92 -4.67 19.35
CA ASN A 360 -9.28 -4.40 19.83
C ASN A 360 -10.27 -5.52 19.54
N LYS A 361 -10.10 -6.27 18.45
CA LYS A 361 -11.11 -7.22 17.95
C LYS A 361 -10.73 -8.67 18.10
N THR A 362 -9.48 -8.93 18.42
CA THR A 362 -9.00 -10.28 18.73
C THR A 362 -8.66 -10.35 20.20
N ASN A 363 -8.77 -11.53 20.80
CA ASN A 363 -8.33 -11.74 22.17
C ASN A 363 -6.79 -11.83 22.26
N VAL A 364 -6.04 -11.29 21.29
CA VAL A 364 -4.59 -11.45 21.15
C VAL A 364 -3.84 -11.05 22.41
N LEU A 365 -4.24 -9.96 23.07
CA LEU A 365 -3.62 -9.53 24.32
C LEU A 365 -3.78 -10.54 25.47
N ASN A 366 -4.82 -11.38 25.43
CA ASN A 366 -5.08 -12.43 26.42
C ASN A 366 -4.63 -13.82 25.93
N ILE A 367 -4.29 -13.95 24.64
CA ILE A 367 -3.78 -15.19 24.04
C ILE A 367 -2.28 -15.33 24.33
N PHE A 368 -1.51 -14.25 24.32
CA PHE A 368 -0.06 -14.28 24.58
C PHE A 368 0.26 -13.97 26.05
N ASP A 369 1.32 -14.58 26.59
CA ASP A 369 1.77 -14.34 27.96
C ASP A 369 2.23 -12.89 28.14
N LYS A 370 2.88 -12.34 27.10
CA LYS A 370 3.33 -10.94 27.03
C LYS A 370 3.20 -10.39 25.61
N VAL A 371 2.72 -9.14 25.51
CA VAL A 371 2.67 -8.38 24.26
C VAL A 371 3.31 -7.02 24.46
N GLU A 372 4.23 -6.65 23.56
CA GLU A 372 4.84 -5.32 23.53
C GLU A 372 4.62 -4.64 22.17
N LEU A 373 4.41 -3.33 22.19
CA LEU A 373 4.02 -2.55 21.01
C LEU A 373 5.14 -1.61 20.59
N PHE A 374 5.43 -1.54 19.29
CA PHE A 374 6.50 -0.73 18.72
C PHE A 374 6.02 0.03 17.49
N ASP A 375 6.45 1.29 17.34
CA ASP A 375 6.20 2.07 16.13
C ASP A 375 7.40 2.98 15.82
N GLY A 376 7.63 3.31 14.55
CA GLY A 376 8.65 4.27 14.14
C GLY A 376 8.19 5.72 14.18
N ASP A 377 6.88 5.95 14.28
CA ASP A 377 6.29 7.29 14.38
C ASP A 377 6.49 7.87 15.78
N ILE A 378 7.34 8.89 15.88
CA ILE A 378 7.68 9.60 17.11
C ILE A 378 6.42 10.11 17.83
N SER A 379 5.38 10.51 17.09
CA SER A 379 4.14 11.04 17.69
C SER A 379 3.35 9.97 18.46
N LYS A 380 3.58 8.68 18.18
CA LYS A 380 2.91 7.56 18.87
C LYS A 380 3.71 7.07 20.08
N ILE A 381 5.01 7.32 20.13
CA ILE A 381 5.88 6.81 21.18
C ILE A 381 5.40 7.32 22.54
N GLY A 382 5.19 6.38 23.46
CA GLY A 382 4.73 6.64 24.81
C GLY A 382 3.21 6.77 24.96
N THR A 383 2.45 6.81 23.86
CA THR A 383 0.99 6.69 23.91
C THR A 383 0.57 5.24 24.17
N GLU A 384 -0.70 5.00 24.51
CA GLU A 384 -1.19 3.67 24.86
C GLU A 384 -2.29 3.19 23.92
N VAL A 385 -2.29 1.88 23.64
CA VAL A 385 -3.41 1.15 23.02
C VAL A 385 -3.76 0.00 23.95
N ASN A 386 -5.02 -0.06 24.41
CA ASN A 386 -5.49 -1.07 25.37
C ASN A 386 -4.56 -1.23 26.59
N LYS A 387 -4.14 -0.12 27.21
CA LYS A 387 -3.22 -0.08 28.37
C LYS A 387 -1.79 -0.57 28.09
N HIS A 388 -1.43 -0.81 26.83
CA HIS A 388 -0.08 -1.16 26.42
C HIS A 388 0.59 0.07 25.81
N ARG A 389 1.74 0.44 26.37
CA ARG A 389 2.52 1.59 25.90
C ARG A 389 3.26 1.25 24.60
N ILE A 390 3.24 2.18 23.65
CA ILE A 390 4.02 2.07 22.41
C ILE A 390 5.46 2.50 22.69
N MET A 391 6.40 1.60 22.44
CA MET A 391 7.83 1.75 22.70
C MET A 391 8.61 2.11 21.45
N ARG A 392 9.85 2.58 21.64
CA ARG A 392 10.73 2.94 20.53
C ARG A 392 11.23 1.68 19.82
N PRO A 393 11.45 1.70 18.50
CA PRO A 393 11.93 0.53 17.78
C PRO A 393 13.20 -0.06 18.38
N GLU A 394 14.10 0.79 18.86
CA GLU A 394 15.40 0.41 19.42
C GLU A 394 15.29 -0.44 20.69
N ASP A 395 14.16 -0.39 21.39
CA ASP A 395 13.88 -1.16 22.60
C ASP A 395 13.50 -2.62 22.28
N ILE A 396 13.23 -2.96 21.01
CA ILE A 396 12.83 -4.33 20.60
C ILE A 396 13.92 -5.39 20.85
N LYS A 397 15.16 -4.94 21.05
CA LYS A 397 16.33 -5.76 21.41
C LYS A 397 16.39 -6.15 22.89
N LEU A 398 15.57 -5.53 23.74
CA LEU A 398 15.55 -5.79 25.19
C LEU A 398 14.94 -7.15 25.55
N ASN A 399 14.30 -7.81 24.59
CA ASN A 399 13.80 -9.17 24.70
C ASN A 399 14.06 -9.96 23.40
N ASP A 400 13.76 -11.24 23.45
CA ASP A 400 13.89 -12.22 22.36
C ASP A 400 12.54 -12.62 21.73
N TYR A 401 11.47 -11.89 22.04
CA TYR A 401 10.11 -12.26 21.62
C TYR A 401 9.99 -12.28 20.09
N LYS A 402 9.06 -13.09 19.59
CA LYS A 402 8.73 -13.11 18.15
C LYS A 402 8.15 -11.77 17.75
N ILE A 403 8.41 -11.33 16.52
CA ILE A 403 8.05 -10.00 16.02
C ILE A 403 7.09 -10.16 14.85
N PHE A 404 5.88 -9.63 15.01
CA PHE A 404 4.89 -9.54 13.95
C PHE A 404 4.85 -8.10 13.41
N ILE A 405 5.05 -7.95 12.10
CA ILE A 405 4.96 -6.66 11.41
C ILE A 405 3.52 -6.43 10.98
N SER A 406 2.87 -5.43 11.57
CA SER A 406 1.42 -5.18 11.42
C SER A 406 1.11 -4.01 10.49
N THR A 407 1.84 -3.88 9.38
CA THR A 407 1.60 -2.87 8.34
C THR A 407 1.72 -3.50 6.97
N ALA A 408 0.88 -3.09 6.02
CA ALA A 408 0.97 -3.53 4.63
C ALA A 408 1.83 -2.57 3.78
N GLN A 409 1.80 -1.27 4.06
CA GLN A 409 2.48 -0.28 3.21
C GLN A 409 3.97 -0.15 3.55
N SER A 410 4.33 -0.28 4.82
CA SER A 410 5.71 -0.14 5.31
C SER A 410 6.30 -1.48 5.77
N TYR A 411 5.73 -2.60 5.32
CA TYR A 411 6.15 -3.93 5.79
C TYR A 411 7.65 -4.13 5.59
N ASP A 412 8.11 -3.97 4.35
CA ASP A 412 9.53 -4.21 4.03
C ASP A 412 10.43 -3.16 4.69
N ASP A 413 10.01 -1.89 4.78
CA ASP A 413 10.78 -0.87 5.51
C ASP A 413 11.03 -1.24 6.98
N ILE A 414 9.99 -1.73 7.67
CA ILE A 414 10.12 -2.22 9.04
C ILE A 414 11.00 -3.47 9.07
N TYR A 415 10.80 -4.42 8.16
CA TYR A 415 11.61 -5.63 8.06
C TYR A 415 13.10 -5.27 7.92
N GLN A 416 13.45 -4.40 6.98
CA GLN A 416 14.83 -3.97 6.75
C GLN A 416 15.39 -3.18 7.93
N LYS A 417 14.59 -2.34 8.58
CA LYS A 417 15.04 -1.66 9.80
C LYS A 417 15.41 -2.67 10.88
N LEU A 418 14.63 -3.73 11.07
CA LEU A 418 14.93 -4.78 12.04
C LEU A 418 16.20 -5.56 11.69
N ILE A 419 16.39 -5.93 10.41
CA ILE A 419 17.62 -6.59 9.96
C ILE A 419 18.84 -5.69 10.18
N LYS A 420 18.77 -4.39 9.84
CA LYS A 420 19.84 -3.41 10.09
C LYS A 420 20.15 -3.21 11.57
N MET A 421 19.19 -3.49 12.45
CA MET A 421 19.38 -3.49 13.90
C MET A 421 19.97 -4.81 14.44
N ASN A 422 20.41 -5.72 13.55
CA ASN A 422 20.91 -7.05 13.89
C ASN A 422 19.91 -7.93 14.65
N ILE A 423 18.61 -7.74 14.39
CA ILE A 423 17.57 -8.62 14.91
C ILE A 423 17.59 -9.92 14.09
N ASP A 424 17.67 -11.07 14.77
CA ASP A 424 17.62 -12.38 14.12
C ASP A 424 16.31 -12.53 13.32
N SER A 425 16.43 -12.79 12.02
CA SER A 425 15.33 -13.07 11.11
C SER A 425 14.38 -14.18 11.61
N ASN A 426 14.87 -15.14 12.40
CA ASN A 426 14.02 -16.18 13.01
C ASN A 426 13.03 -15.62 14.03
N ARG A 427 13.24 -14.40 14.55
CA ARG A 427 12.27 -13.70 15.39
C ARG A 427 11.10 -13.17 14.57
N LEU A 428 11.29 -12.86 13.28
CA LEU A 428 10.28 -12.29 12.41
C LEU A 428 9.26 -13.38 12.02
N VAL A 429 7.98 -13.12 12.27
CA VAL A 429 6.91 -14.06 11.98
C VAL A 429 5.92 -13.49 10.96
N SER A 430 5.66 -14.28 9.93
CA SER A 430 4.63 -14.02 8.92
C SER A 430 3.51 -15.06 9.03
N GLY A 431 2.28 -14.58 9.03
CA GLY A 431 1.09 -15.39 9.28
C GLY A 431 -0.15 -14.54 9.54
N ILE A 432 -1.21 -15.18 10.03
CA ILE A 432 -2.51 -14.54 10.31
C ILE A 432 -3.01 -14.93 11.71
N PHE A 433 -3.66 -13.97 12.37
CA PHE A 433 -4.46 -14.21 13.58
C PHE A 433 -5.90 -14.57 13.19
N ILE A 434 -6.44 -15.61 13.83
CA ILE A 434 -7.83 -16.08 13.65
C ILE A 434 -8.57 -16.12 14.99
#